data_AF-A0A847XPY2-F1
#
_entry.id   AF-A0A847XPY2-F1
#
_cell.length_a   1.000
_cell.length_b   1.000
_cell.length_c   1.000
_cell.angle_alpha   90.00
_cell.angle_beta   90.00
_cell.angle_gamma   90.00
#
_symmetry.space_group_name_H-M   'P 1'
#
loop_
_entity.id
_entity.type
_entity.pdbx_description
1 polymer ?
#
loop_
_entity_poly.entity_id
_entity_poly.type
_entity_poly.pdbx_seq_one_letter_code
_entity_poly.pdbx_strand_id
1 'polypeptide(L)'
;RPKLLDLKPGTRIVSNTFTMGEWEPDIEVNTVDNWNSWNTALLWIIPAKVEGTWRIGNDELSLSQDFQFVRGTFTSNGQTTAVSDGRLNGNEIVFTLGTTKYQARVDGNNMTGTASNASNKWNWKAVRK
;
A
#
# COMPACT_ATOMS: atom_id res chain seq x y z
N ARG A 1 12.49 12.00 -10.09
CA ARG A 1 11.84 11.08 -9.12
C ARG A 1 12.06 9.57 -9.37
N PRO A 2 12.49 9.04 -10.54
CA PRO A 2 12.59 7.59 -10.74
C PRO A 2 13.40 6.85 -9.65
N LYS A 3 14.58 7.38 -9.28
CA LYS A 3 15.50 6.71 -8.34
C LYS A 3 14.99 6.56 -6.91
N LEU A 4 14.05 7.39 -6.45
CA LEU A 4 13.57 7.31 -5.06
C LEU A 4 12.66 6.09 -4.86
N LEU A 5 11.83 5.77 -5.85
CA LEU A 5 10.92 4.62 -5.82
C LEU A 5 11.64 3.27 -6.02
N ASP A 6 12.94 3.30 -6.34
CA ASP A 6 13.79 2.12 -6.47
C ASP A 6 14.55 1.78 -5.18
N LEU A 7 14.41 2.62 -4.15
CA LEU A 7 14.93 2.32 -2.81
C LEU A 7 14.19 1.12 -2.20
N LYS A 8 14.78 0.51 -1.17
CA LYS A 8 14.13 -0.59 -0.46
C LYS A 8 12.78 -0.14 0.11
N PRO A 9 11.71 -0.93 -0.05
CA PRO A 9 10.43 -0.61 0.57
C PRO A 9 10.56 -0.46 2.09
N GLY A 10 9.84 0.53 2.65
CA GLY A 10 9.96 0.94 4.05
C GLY A 10 11.06 1.97 4.30
N THR A 11 11.89 2.30 3.30
CA THR A 11 12.78 3.46 3.40
C THR A 11 11.97 4.72 3.64
N ARG A 12 12.41 5.56 4.59
CA ARG A 12 11.72 6.79 4.97
C ARG A 12 12.44 7.99 4.39
N ILE A 13 11.70 8.85 3.70
CA ILE A 13 12.20 10.13 3.21
C ILE A 13 11.49 11.23 3.97
N VAL A 14 12.25 12.09 4.64
CA VAL A 14 11.72 13.25 5.35
C VAL A 14 12.16 14.50 4.60
N SER A 15 11.20 15.40 4.36
CA SER A 15 11.44 16.72 3.78
C SER A 15 10.89 17.79 4.73
N ASN A 16 11.58 18.91 4.81
CA ASN A 16 11.08 20.10 5.49
C ASN A 16 10.41 21.00 4.45
N THR A 17 9.11 21.20 4.56
CA THR A 17 8.26 22.11 3.77
C THR A 17 8.13 21.79 2.26
N PHE A 18 9.10 21.13 1.62
CA PHE A 18 9.06 20.84 0.20
C PHE A 18 8.36 19.51 -0.11
N THR A 19 7.30 19.55 -0.92
CA THR A 19 6.51 18.38 -1.35
C THR A 19 7.15 17.63 -2.51
N MET A 20 6.72 16.39 -2.75
CA MET A 20 7.16 15.57 -3.88
C MET A 20 6.18 15.61 -5.07
N GLY A 21 5.54 16.75 -5.30
CA GLY A 21 4.54 16.93 -6.37
C GLY A 21 3.31 16.04 -6.15
N GLU A 22 2.98 15.19 -7.12
CA GLU A 22 1.83 14.28 -7.07
C GLU A 22 1.95 13.17 -6.02
N TRP A 23 3.16 12.91 -5.51
CA TRP A 23 3.32 11.94 -4.44
C TRP A 23 2.98 12.58 -3.10
N GLU A 24 1.78 12.30 -2.62
CA GLU A 24 1.31 12.76 -1.31
C GLU A 24 2.12 12.14 -0.16
N PRO A 25 2.43 12.92 0.90
CA PRO A 25 3.11 12.41 2.08
C PRO A 25 2.25 11.37 2.81
N ASP A 26 2.90 10.39 3.43
CA ASP A 26 2.26 9.46 4.36
C ASP A 26 1.91 10.12 5.69
N ILE A 27 2.77 11.05 6.16
CA ILE A 27 2.54 11.84 7.37
C ILE A 27 2.95 13.28 7.10
N GLU A 28 2.12 14.22 7.53
CA GLU A 28 2.40 15.64 7.58
C GLU A 28 2.24 16.14 9.03
N VAL A 29 3.24 16.86 9.54
CA VAL A 29 3.22 17.45 10.87
C VAL A 29 3.59 18.93 10.77
N ASN A 30 2.74 19.80 11.31
CA ASN A 30 2.98 21.23 11.41
C ASN A 30 3.39 21.60 12.83
N THR A 31 4.57 22.22 13.00
CA THR A 31 5.02 22.74 14.29
C THR A 31 4.50 24.16 14.49
N VAL A 32 3.85 24.40 15.63
CA VAL A 32 3.22 25.70 15.93
C VAL A 32 4.26 26.74 16.36
N ASP A 33 5.45 26.31 16.77
CA ASP A 33 6.38 27.09 17.59
C ASP A 33 7.68 27.44 16.86
N ASN A 34 7.58 28.11 15.71
CA ASN A 34 8.77 28.61 15.01
C ASN A 34 8.44 29.86 14.17
N TRP A 35 8.97 31.00 14.63
CA TRP A 35 8.83 32.37 14.13
C TRP A 35 9.51 32.64 12.75
N ASN A 36 9.97 31.61 12.04
CA ASN A 36 10.69 31.76 10.77
C ASN A 36 10.40 30.63 9.76
N SER A 37 9.16 30.56 9.28
CA SER A 37 8.77 30.02 7.96
C SER A 37 9.40 28.68 7.49
N TRP A 38 9.41 27.59 8.27
CA TRP A 38 9.78 26.22 7.80
C TRP A 38 9.25 25.12 8.74
N ASN A 39 7.93 25.09 8.94
CA ASN A 39 7.31 24.41 10.09
C ASN A 39 6.65 23.07 9.74
N THR A 40 6.72 22.64 8.49
CA THR A 40 6.04 21.43 8.03
C THR A 40 7.05 20.30 7.83
N ALA A 41 6.95 19.26 8.63
CA ALA A 41 7.67 18.01 8.40
C ALA A 41 6.77 17.07 7.58
N LEU A 42 7.31 16.64 6.43
CA LEU A 42 6.63 15.74 5.50
C LEU A 42 7.40 14.42 5.44
N LEU A 43 6.70 13.29 5.59
CA LEU A 43 7.26 11.95 5.53
C LEU A 43 6.65 11.17 4.37
N TRP A 44 7.50 10.53 3.58
CA TRP A 44 7.12 9.49 2.62
C TRP A 44 7.80 8.18 2.99
N ILE A 45 7.09 7.09 2.76
CA ILE A 45 7.56 5.73 2.95
C ILE A 45 7.58 5.06 1.59
N ILE A 46 8.74 4.57 1.15
CA ILE A 46 8.84 3.86 -0.13
C ILE A 46 7.93 2.64 -0.09
N PRO A 47 6.90 2.55 -0.94
CA PRO A 47 5.97 1.43 -0.93
C PRO A 47 6.58 0.22 -1.65
N ALA A 48 6.18 -0.99 -1.25
CA ALA A 48 6.51 -2.18 -2.01
C ALA A 48 5.86 -2.11 -3.40
N LYS A 49 6.52 -2.70 -4.42
CA LYS A 49 5.98 -2.76 -5.77
C LYS A 49 5.01 -3.93 -5.87
N VAL A 50 3.71 -3.65 -5.94
CA VAL A 50 2.63 -4.65 -5.96
C VAL A 50 1.82 -4.65 -7.25
N GLU A 51 2.00 -3.67 -8.12
CA GLU A 51 1.33 -3.63 -9.43
C GLU A 51 1.47 -4.95 -10.21
N GLY A 52 0.39 -5.36 -10.87
CA GLY A 52 0.31 -6.58 -11.67
C GLY A 52 -0.64 -7.60 -11.08
N THR A 53 -0.51 -8.84 -11.56
CA THR A 53 -1.43 -9.93 -11.24
C THR A 53 -0.83 -10.87 -10.19
N TRP A 54 -1.66 -11.26 -9.24
CA TRP A 54 -1.36 -12.15 -8.13
C TRP A 54 -2.34 -13.30 -8.07
N ARG A 55 -1.89 -14.46 -7.59
CA ARG A 55 -2.71 -15.65 -7.35
C ARG A 55 -2.96 -15.81 -5.86
N ILE A 56 -4.24 -15.88 -5.46
CA ILE A 56 -4.66 -16.26 -4.11
C ILE A 56 -5.35 -17.62 -4.23
N GLY A 57 -4.64 -18.70 -3.93
CA GLY A 57 -5.13 -20.04 -4.27
C GLY A 57 -5.33 -20.16 -5.79
N ASN A 58 -6.55 -20.50 -6.22
CA ASN A 58 -6.92 -20.56 -7.64
C ASN A 58 -7.47 -19.23 -8.20
N ASP A 59 -7.71 -18.25 -7.33
CA ASP A 59 -8.30 -16.97 -7.67
C ASP A 59 -7.24 -15.96 -8.13
N GLU A 60 -7.68 -14.90 -8.79
CA GLU A 60 -6.81 -13.88 -9.37
C GLU A 60 -7.07 -12.50 -8.74
N LEU A 61 -6.00 -11.83 -8.32
CA LEU A 61 -6.02 -10.45 -7.83
C LEU A 61 -5.19 -9.59 -8.80
N SER A 62 -5.83 -8.66 -9.50
CA SER A 62 -5.19 -7.71 -10.38
C SER A 62 -5.06 -6.36 -9.68
N LEU A 63 -3.84 -5.84 -9.54
CA LEU A 63 -3.55 -4.59 -8.83
C LEU A 63 -2.94 -3.55 -9.76
N SER A 64 -3.44 -2.32 -9.67
CA SER A 64 -2.79 -1.11 -10.18
C SER A 64 -2.30 -0.28 -8.99
N GLN A 65 -1.12 0.30 -9.13
CA GLN A 65 -0.48 1.01 -8.02
C GLN A 65 -0.15 2.44 -8.42
N ASP A 66 -0.52 3.36 -7.54
CA ASP A 66 -0.08 4.75 -7.62
C ASP A 66 0.55 5.14 -6.28
N PHE A 67 1.88 5.12 -6.23
CA PHE A 67 2.67 5.25 -5.01
C PHE A 67 2.18 4.31 -3.88
N GLN A 68 1.66 4.86 -2.78
CA GLN A 68 1.12 4.13 -1.65
C GLN A 68 -0.33 3.67 -1.86
N PHE A 69 -1.02 4.13 -2.89
CA PHE A 69 -2.41 3.77 -3.15
C PHE A 69 -2.51 2.58 -4.10
N VAL A 70 -3.41 1.68 -3.78
CA VAL A 70 -3.63 0.44 -4.55
C VAL A 70 -5.09 0.34 -4.93
N ARG A 71 -5.34 0.03 -6.20
CA ARG A 71 -6.67 -0.25 -6.76
C ARG A 71 -6.61 -1.55 -7.53
N GLY A 72 -7.76 -2.12 -7.86
CA GLY A 72 -7.76 -3.39 -8.58
C GLY A 72 -9.06 -4.16 -8.50
N THR A 73 -8.97 -5.42 -8.89
CA THR A 73 -10.07 -6.37 -8.87
C THR A 73 -9.60 -7.73 -8.39
N PHE A 74 -10.49 -8.43 -7.69
CA PHE A 74 -10.33 -9.82 -7.32
C PHE A 74 -11.40 -10.66 -8.03
N THR A 75 -10.97 -11.68 -8.76
CA THR A 75 -11.84 -12.58 -9.49
C THR A 75 -11.75 -13.99 -8.92
N SER A 76 -12.87 -14.51 -8.44
CA SER A 76 -13.02 -15.87 -7.91
C SER A 76 -14.28 -16.52 -8.48
N ASN A 77 -14.15 -17.75 -9.00
CA ASN A 77 -15.26 -18.51 -9.59
C ASN A 77 -16.10 -17.71 -10.60
N GLY A 78 -15.46 -16.86 -11.41
CA GLY A 78 -16.11 -16.00 -12.40
C GLY A 78 -16.79 -14.74 -11.84
N GLN A 79 -16.83 -14.57 -10.52
CA GLN A 79 -17.31 -13.35 -9.87
C GLN A 79 -16.16 -12.38 -9.65
N THR A 80 -16.40 -11.08 -9.91
CA THR A 80 -15.38 -10.03 -9.76
C THR A 80 -15.80 -9.03 -8.70
N THR A 81 -14.90 -8.78 -7.76
CA THR A 81 -15.06 -7.82 -6.65
C THR A 81 -13.99 -6.75 -6.77
N ALA A 82 -14.37 -5.48 -6.66
CA ALA A 82 -13.41 -4.38 -6.66
C ALA A 82 -12.57 -4.37 -5.37
N VAL A 83 -11.31 -3.98 -5.49
CA VAL A 83 -10.43 -3.65 -4.37
C VAL A 83 -10.74 -2.23 -3.92
N SER A 84 -11.12 -2.06 -2.64
CA SER A 84 -11.27 -0.75 -2.00
C SER A 84 -10.23 -0.56 -0.88
N ASP A 85 -10.03 0.69 -0.45
CA ASP A 85 -9.18 1.05 0.69
C ASP A 85 -7.75 0.50 0.59
N GLY A 86 -7.25 0.32 -0.63
CA GLY A 86 -5.96 -0.26 -0.91
C GLY A 86 -4.84 0.73 -0.59
N ARG A 87 -4.00 0.38 0.38
CA ARG A 87 -2.87 1.20 0.81
C ARG A 87 -1.65 0.37 1.18
N LEU A 88 -0.48 0.89 0.86
CA LEU A 88 0.82 0.38 1.24
C LEU A 88 1.44 1.25 2.35
N ASN A 89 2.14 0.60 3.26
CA ASN A 89 3.05 1.21 4.21
C ASN A 89 4.35 0.41 4.21
N GLY A 90 5.32 0.85 3.41
CA GLY A 90 6.53 0.08 3.18
C GLY A 90 6.22 -1.29 2.58
N ASN A 91 6.53 -2.35 3.32
CA ASN A 91 6.24 -3.74 2.92
C ASN A 91 4.86 -4.24 3.35
N GLU A 92 4.05 -3.42 4.01
CA GLU A 92 2.72 -3.83 4.45
C GLU A 92 1.68 -3.34 3.47
N ILE A 93 0.77 -4.23 3.06
CA ILE A 93 -0.38 -3.90 2.23
C ILE A 93 -1.67 -4.15 3.03
N VAL A 94 -2.60 -3.22 2.92
CA VAL A 94 -3.97 -3.37 3.40
C VAL A 94 -4.91 -3.06 2.23
N PHE A 95 -5.97 -3.84 2.09
CA PHE A 95 -7.06 -3.55 1.16
C PHE A 95 -8.34 -4.28 1.59
N THR A 96 -9.46 -3.94 0.97
CA THR A 96 -10.77 -4.52 1.28
C THR A 96 -11.39 -5.13 0.03
N LEU A 97 -12.02 -6.30 0.18
CA LEU A 97 -12.87 -6.93 -0.82
C LEU A 97 -14.26 -7.13 -0.21
N GLY A 98 -15.24 -6.35 -0.66
CA GLY A 98 -16.57 -6.32 -0.06
C GLY A 98 -16.49 -5.91 1.42
N THR A 99 -16.76 -6.84 2.34
CA THR A 99 -16.69 -6.62 3.80
C THR A 99 -15.45 -7.22 4.46
N THR A 100 -14.57 -7.84 3.68
CA THR A 100 -13.38 -8.52 4.20
C THR A 100 -12.15 -7.64 4.03
N LYS A 101 -11.49 -7.32 5.14
CA LYS A 101 -10.21 -6.61 5.16
C LYS A 101 -9.07 -7.61 5.04
N TYR A 102 -8.19 -7.40 4.07
CA TYR A 102 -6.97 -8.15 3.83
C TYR A 102 -5.78 -7.33 4.30
N GLN A 103 -4.87 -7.97 5.03
CA GLN A 103 -3.60 -7.39 5.46
C GLN A 103 -2.50 -8.41 5.16
N ALA A 104 -1.39 -7.96 4.59
CA ALA A 104 -0.23 -8.82 4.35
C ALA A 104 1.08 -8.05 4.36
N ARG A 105 2.16 -8.80 4.59
CA ARG A 105 3.52 -8.37 4.27
C ARG A 105 3.86 -8.83 2.85
N VAL A 106 4.38 -7.91 2.05
CA VAL A 106 4.92 -8.13 0.71
C VAL A 106 6.41 -8.45 0.83
N ASP A 107 6.84 -9.55 0.24
CA ASP A 107 8.23 -9.97 0.13
C ASP A 107 8.53 -10.46 -1.29
N GLY A 108 9.01 -9.54 -2.13
CA GLY A 108 9.24 -9.77 -3.54
C GLY A 108 7.96 -10.22 -4.27
N ASN A 109 7.91 -11.50 -4.63
CA ASN A 109 6.79 -12.12 -5.35
C ASN A 109 5.80 -12.83 -4.45
N ASN A 110 5.90 -12.65 -3.13
CA ASN A 110 5.00 -13.27 -2.16
C ASN A 110 4.28 -12.20 -1.33
N MET A 111 3.03 -12.49 -0.99
CA MET A 111 2.29 -11.82 0.08
C MET A 111 1.86 -12.85 1.10
N THR A 112 2.03 -12.56 2.38
CA THR A 112 1.56 -13.42 3.46
C THR A 112 0.91 -12.59 4.55
N GLY A 113 -0.28 -12.98 5.01
CA GLY A 113 -0.92 -12.30 6.11
C GLY A 113 -2.30 -12.85 6.47
N THR A 114 -3.17 -11.97 6.96
CA THR A 114 -4.49 -12.32 7.49
C THR A 114 -5.59 -11.57 6.77
N ALA A 115 -6.70 -12.24 6.53
CA ALA A 115 -7.95 -11.60 6.13
C ALA A 115 -8.96 -11.76 7.26
N SER A 116 -9.81 -10.76 7.43
CA SER A 116 -10.83 -10.76 8.47
C SER A 116 -12.08 -10.02 8.04
N ASN A 117 -13.23 -10.54 8.45
CA ASN A 117 -14.51 -9.85 8.43
C ASN A 117 -15.11 -9.84 9.85
N ALA A 118 -16.38 -9.47 10.00
CA ALA A 118 -17.02 -9.38 11.31
C ALA A 118 -17.07 -10.72 12.09
N SER A 119 -17.00 -11.86 11.40
CA SER A 119 -17.21 -13.19 12.00
C SER A 119 -15.94 -14.03 12.05
N ASN A 120 -15.07 -13.90 11.05
CA ASN A 120 -13.96 -14.83 10.82
C ASN A 120 -12.65 -14.08 10.58
N LYS A 121 -11.55 -14.71 10.98
CA LYS A 121 -10.18 -14.32 10.62
C LYS A 121 -9.42 -15.55 10.15
N TRP A 122 -8.74 -15.45 9.01
CA TRP A 122 -7.97 -16.55 8.43
C TRP A 122 -6.65 -16.05 7.83
N ASN A 123 -5.69 -16.97 7.72
CA ASN A 123 -4.44 -16.71 7.03
C ASN A 123 -4.64 -16.84 5.53
N TRP A 124 -3.97 -15.99 4.75
CA TRP A 124 -3.94 -16.08 3.29
C TRP A 124 -2.52 -15.82 2.79
N LYS A 125 -2.28 -16.27 1.57
CA LYS A 125 -1.05 -16.01 0.82
C LYS A 125 -1.38 -15.67 -0.62
N ALA A 126 -0.55 -14.84 -1.23
CA ALA A 126 -0.55 -14.64 -2.66
C ALA A 126 0.84 -14.79 -3.26
N VAL A 127 0.88 -15.23 -4.51
CA VAL A 127 2.11 -15.31 -5.30
C VAL A 127 1.90 -14.54 -6.59
N ARG A 128 2.89 -13.74 -6.99
CA ARG A 128 2.84 -13.02 -8.27
C ARG A 128 2.75 -14.01 -9.43
N LYS A 129 1.88 -13.71 -10.40
CA LYS A 129 1.72 -14.49 -11.63
C LYS A 129 2.91 -14.29 -12.58
#